data_AF-K3WQY5-F1
#
_entry.id   AF-K3WQY5-F1
#
_cell.length_a   1.000
_cell.length_b   1.000
_cell.length_c   1.000
_cell.angle_alpha   90.00
_cell.angle_beta   90.00
_cell.angle_gamma   90.00
#
_symmetry.space_group_name_H-M   'P 1'
#
loop_
_entity.id
_entity.type
_entity.pdbx_description
1 polymer ?
#
loop_
_entity_poly.entity_id
_entity_poly.type
_entity_poly.pdbx_seq_one_letter_code
_entity_poly.pdbx_strand_id
1 'polypeptide(L)'
;MVRLSQSSVRAPSTTTATAVLAAIASLSLAPSAVNAHGYITVPMAEFSDGAMKTNFIAKMDPAFPGKFNDNPQANVDTFTKAFHASGKYASLRDLLQGHGEDCGNTKLDATPKPIPSDGMVSWQNPDTNERFVPSHTIWLDDTPVLKEENCAGRFPGNPRK
;
A
#
# COMPACT_ATOMS: atom_id res chain seq x y z
N MET A 1 -13.37 64.78 29.79
CA MET A 1 -13.87 65.55 28.64
C MET A 1 -14.17 64.50 27.56
N VAL A 2 -15.39 64.16 27.11
CA VAL A 2 -16.76 64.71 27.17
C VAL A 2 -17.78 63.54 27.07
N ARG A 3 -18.83 63.59 27.93
CA ARG A 3 -20.28 63.22 27.83
C ARG A 3 -20.72 61.90 27.15
N LEU A 4 -21.38 60.97 27.85
CA LEU A 4 -22.81 60.88 28.29
C LEU A 4 -23.80 60.46 27.18
N SER A 5 -24.47 59.32 27.34
CA SER A 5 -25.95 59.22 27.44
C SER A 5 -26.42 57.78 27.73
N GLN A 6 -27.49 57.65 28.52
CA GLN A 6 -28.18 56.40 28.90
C GLN A 6 -29.32 56.04 27.94
N SER A 7 -29.80 54.79 28.14
CA SER A 7 -31.17 54.27 27.97
C SER A 7 -31.49 53.48 26.71
N SER A 8 -31.78 52.19 26.89
CA SER A 8 -33.17 51.70 27.01
C SER A 8 -33.21 50.19 26.81
N VAL A 9 -33.93 49.49 27.70
CA VAL A 9 -34.22 48.06 27.63
C VAL A 9 -35.27 47.80 26.56
N ARG A 10 -35.03 46.84 25.67
CA ARG A 10 -36.11 46.08 25.01
C ARG A 10 -35.65 44.64 24.72
N ALA A 11 -36.30 43.68 25.36
CA ALA A 11 -36.28 42.26 24.98
C ALA A 11 -37.34 41.99 23.89
N PRO A 12 -37.50 40.74 23.44
CA PRO A 12 -36.67 40.02 22.51
C PRO A 12 -37.34 39.96 21.12
N SER A 13 -36.61 39.62 20.07
CA SER A 13 -37.22 39.22 18.80
C SER A 13 -36.62 37.89 18.38
N THR A 14 -37.46 36.86 18.48
CA THR A 14 -37.27 35.51 17.97
C THR A 14 -36.84 35.57 16.51
N THR A 15 -35.55 35.31 16.27
CA THR A 15 -35.06 34.90 14.96
C THR A 15 -34.56 33.48 15.12
N THR A 16 -35.34 32.53 14.63
CA THR A 16 -34.94 31.14 14.42
C THR A 16 -33.79 31.13 13.41
N ALA A 17 -32.56 31.19 13.91
CA ALA A 17 -31.38 30.87 13.12
C ALA A 17 -31.35 29.35 12.96
N THR A 18 -31.75 28.87 11.78
CA THR A 18 -31.55 27.48 11.36
C THR A 18 -30.04 27.24 11.30
N ALA A 19 -29.48 26.68 12.38
CA ALA A 19 -28.10 26.22 12.39
C ALA A 19 -27.98 25.05 11.42
N VAL A 20 -27.44 25.31 10.23
CA VAL A 20 -26.99 24.25 9.33
C VAL A 20 -25.75 23.63 9.97
N LEU A 21 -25.98 22.60 10.79
CA LEU A 21 -24.92 21.73 11.27
C LEU A 21 -24.41 20.92 10.06
N ALA A 22 -23.39 21.42 9.39
CA ALA A 22 -22.62 20.61 8.44
C ALA A 22 -21.86 19.55 9.25
N ALA A 23 -22.49 18.40 9.45
CA ALA A 23 -21.83 17.22 9.98
C ALA A 23 -20.79 16.76 8.94
N ILE A 24 -19.53 17.13 9.15
CA ILE A 24 -18.40 16.52 8.45
C ILE A 24 -18.32 15.08 8.99
N ALA A 25 -18.98 14.15 8.31
CA ALA A 25 -18.82 12.74 8.57
C ALA A 25 -17.38 12.37 8.18
N SER A 26 -16.51 12.31 9.17
CA SER A 26 -15.19 11.69 9.06
C SER A 26 -15.41 10.22 8.72
N LEU A 27 -15.43 9.88 7.42
CA LEU A 27 -15.41 8.50 6.98
C LEU A 27 -14.04 7.93 7.36
N SER A 28 -13.97 7.30 8.52
CA SER A 28 -12.83 6.49 8.92
C SER A 28 -12.65 5.40 7.87
N LEU A 29 -11.69 5.58 6.96
CA LEU A 29 -11.25 4.51 6.07
C LEU A 29 -10.68 3.41 6.97
N ALA A 30 -11.44 2.32 7.14
CA ALA A 30 -10.83 1.06 7.53
C ALA A 30 -9.69 0.80 6.51
N PRO A 31 -8.47 0.44 6.95
CA PRO A 31 -7.41 0.10 6.01
C PRO A 31 -7.95 -1.01 5.12
N SER A 32 -8.13 -0.71 3.83
CA SER A 32 -8.33 -1.73 2.82
C SER A 32 -7.16 -2.69 2.99
N ALA A 33 -7.46 -3.96 3.30
CA ALA A 33 -6.44 -4.99 3.39
C ALA A 33 -5.78 -5.09 2.01
N VAL A 34 -4.64 -4.43 1.85
CA VAL A 34 -3.73 -4.69 0.73
C VAL A 34 -3.12 -6.05 1.02
N ASN A 35 -3.82 -7.05 0.52
CA ASN A 35 -3.50 -8.45 0.69
C ASN A 35 -2.42 -8.76 -0.34
N ALA A 36 -1.15 -8.53 -0.02
CA ALA A 36 0.01 -8.85 -0.88
C ALA A 36 1.23 -9.20 -0.02
N HIS A 37 0.97 -9.85 1.11
CA HIS A 37 1.97 -10.14 2.11
C HIS A 37 2.63 -11.48 1.80
N GLY A 38 3.95 -11.59 1.93
CA GLY A 38 4.69 -12.85 1.82
C GLY A 38 6.16 -12.62 1.46
N TYR A 39 6.94 -13.70 1.46
CA TYR A 39 8.38 -13.65 1.20
C TYR A 39 8.89 -14.94 0.58
N ILE A 40 10.09 -14.88 -0.01
CA ILE A 40 10.80 -16.05 -0.54
C ILE A 40 11.31 -16.89 0.63
N THR A 41 10.81 -18.12 0.76
CA THR A 41 11.24 -19.12 1.74
C THR A 41 12.30 -20.06 1.20
N VAL A 42 12.47 -20.15 -0.13
CA VAL A 42 13.55 -20.90 -0.77
C VAL A 42 14.10 -20.09 -1.95
N PRO A 43 15.39 -19.66 -1.94
CA PRO A 43 16.26 -19.67 -0.76
C PRO A 43 15.73 -18.68 0.30
N MET A 44 15.82 -19.06 1.59
CA MET A 44 15.27 -18.22 2.66
C MET A 44 16.09 -16.93 2.83
N ALA A 45 15.41 -15.79 2.67
CA ALA A 45 15.96 -14.48 3.02
C ALA A 45 16.18 -14.36 4.54
N GLU A 46 17.17 -13.57 4.95
CA GLU A 46 17.44 -13.25 6.35
C GLU A 46 16.80 -11.91 6.71
N PHE A 47 16.08 -11.85 7.82
CA PHE A 47 15.32 -10.66 8.23
C PHE A 47 15.92 -10.03 9.47
N SER A 48 15.75 -8.71 9.60
CA SER A 48 16.14 -7.96 10.80
C SER A 48 15.47 -8.52 12.06
N ASP A 49 16.21 -8.56 13.16
CA ASP A 49 15.75 -9.18 14.39
C ASP A 49 14.51 -8.45 14.94
N GLY A 50 13.46 -9.20 15.30
CA GLY A 50 12.19 -8.64 15.79
C GLY A 50 11.30 -8.02 14.71
N ALA A 51 11.73 -7.94 13.46
CA ALA A 51 10.90 -7.42 12.37
C ALA A 51 9.82 -8.43 11.95
N MET A 52 8.59 -7.94 11.80
CA MET A 52 7.55 -8.69 11.09
C MET A 52 7.90 -8.76 9.60
N LYS A 53 8.23 -9.97 9.11
CA LYS A 53 8.73 -10.22 7.74
C LYS A 53 7.82 -9.65 6.64
N THR A 54 6.52 -9.60 6.90
CA THR A 54 5.46 -9.26 5.95
C THR A 54 4.88 -7.86 6.15
N ASN A 55 5.41 -7.07 7.09
CA ASN A 55 4.87 -5.73 7.39
C ASN A 55 5.13 -4.72 6.26
N PHE A 56 4.33 -3.66 6.20
CA PHE A 56 4.56 -2.55 5.27
C PHE A 56 5.88 -1.84 5.60
N ILE A 57 6.66 -1.55 4.57
CA ILE A 57 7.99 -0.92 4.70
C ILE A 57 7.95 0.59 4.43
N ALA A 58 6.90 1.07 3.76
CA ALA A 58 6.70 2.48 3.46
C ALA A 58 5.23 2.80 3.22
N LYS A 59 4.90 4.08 3.38
CA LYS A 59 3.67 4.70 2.88
C LYS A 59 4.08 5.83 1.94
N MET A 60 3.49 5.87 0.76
CA MET A 60 3.69 6.95 -0.21
C MET A 60 2.38 7.70 -0.45
N ASP A 61 2.49 8.96 -0.85
CA ASP A 61 1.35 9.71 -1.36
C ASP A 61 0.84 9.07 -2.67
N PRO A 62 -0.45 9.26 -3.02
CA PRO A 62 -1.00 8.70 -4.24
C PRO A 62 -0.21 9.16 -5.48
N ALA A 63 0.47 8.21 -6.14
CA ALA A 63 1.24 8.49 -7.35
C ALA A 63 0.37 8.86 -8.56
N PHE A 64 -0.91 8.50 -8.51
CA PHE A 64 -1.89 8.71 -9.57
C PHE A 64 -3.22 9.21 -9.00
N PRO A 65 -3.98 10.02 -9.77
CA PRO A 65 -5.36 10.31 -9.40
C PRO A 65 -6.22 9.05 -9.54
N GLY A 66 -7.14 8.84 -8.61
CA GLY A 66 -8.03 7.68 -8.64
C GLY A 66 -8.77 7.45 -7.33
N LYS A 67 -9.79 6.59 -7.39
CA LYS A 67 -10.49 6.09 -6.21
C LYS A 67 -9.80 4.80 -5.76
N PHE A 68 -9.16 4.83 -4.60
CA PHE A 68 -8.40 3.68 -4.04
C PHE A 68 -8.99 3.16 -2.72
N ASN A 69 -10.26 3.46 -2.45
CA ASN A 69 -10.98 3.07 -1.24
C ASN A 69 -12.16 2.14 -1.54
N ASP A 70 -12.10 1.41 -2.65
CA ASP A 70 -13.05 0.35 -3.00
C ASP A 70 -12.52 -1.01 -2.50
N ASN A 71 -13.00 -2.10 -3.08
CA ASN A 71 -12.46 -3.44 -2.86
C ASN A 71 -11.04 -3.61 -3.45
N PRO A 72 -10.25 -4.59 -2.97
CA PRO A 72 -8.87 -4.78 -3.41
C PRO A 72 -8.70 -4.91 -4.93
N GLN A 73 -9.57 -5.66 -5.61
CA GLN A 73 -9.47 -5.85 -7.07
C GLN A 73 -9.71 -4.54 -7.82
N ALA A 74 -10.76 -3.80 -7.47
CA ALA A 74 -11.06 -2.52 -8.10
C ALA A 74 -9.96 -1.47 -7.88
N ASN A 75 -9.30 -1.49 -6.71
CA ASN A 75 -8.16 -0.62 -6.42
C ASN A 75 -6.95 -0.99 -7.29
N VAL A 76 -6.66 -2.29 -7.45
CA VAL A 76 -5.60 -2.79 -8.35
C VAL A 76 -5.90 -2.42 -9.80
N ASP A 77 -7.13 -2.63 -10.28
CA ASP A 77 -7.51 -2.29 -11.66
C ASP A 77 -7.37 -0.79 -11.93
N THR A 78 -7.78 0.04 -10.95
CA THR A 78 -7.63 1.51 -11.01
C THR A 78 -6.16 1.90 -11.07
N PHE A 79 -5.33 1.33 -10.21
CA PHE A 79 -3.89 1.57 -10.17
C PHE A 79 -3.22 1.16 -11.49
N THR A 80 -3.43 -0.08 -11.94
CA THR A 80 -2.81 -0.64 -13.16
C THR A 80 -3.17 0.19 -14.39
N LYS A 81 -4.44 0.57 -14.52
CA LYS A 81 -4.90 1.44 -15.61
C LYS A 81 -4.20 2.80 -15.57
N ALA A 82 -4.13 3.44 -14.40
CA ALA A 82 -3.50 4.74 -14.24
C ALA A 82 -1.97 4.69 -14.46
N PHE A 83 -1.32 3.65 -13.94
CA PHE A 83 0.11 3.39 -14.11
C PHE A 83 0.47 3.29 -15.60
N HIS A 84 -0.22 2.43 -16.36
CA HIS A 84 0.00 2.28 -17.80
C HIS A 84 -0.34 3.55 -18.58
N ALA A 85 -1.44 4.23 -18.26
CA ALA A 85 -1.84 5.46 -18.94
C ALA A 85 -0.86 6.62 -18.70
N SER A 86 -0.16 6.64 -17.56
CA SER A 86 0.74 7.72 -17.21
C SER A 86 1.96 7.79 -18.11
N GLY A 87 2.51 6.64 -18.53
CA GLY A 87 3.80 6.54 -19.22
C GLY A 87 4.99 7.14 -18.45
N LYS A 88 4.83 7.48 -17.16
CA LYS A 88 5.84 8.23 -16.38
C LYS A 88 6.97 7.36 -15.84
N TYR A 89 6.69 6.08 -15.64
CA TYR A 89 7.59 5.11 -15.02
C TYR A 89 7.74 3.92 -15.98
N ALA A 90 8.96 3.44 -16.20
CA ALA A 90 9.18 2.29 -17.07
C ALA A 90 8.85 0.97 -16.35
N SER A 91 8.90 0.96 -15.02
CA SER A 91 8.56 -0.19 -14.19
C SER A 91 7.94 0.20 -12.84
N LEU A 92 7.34 -0.77 -12.15
CA LEU A 92 6.90 -0.58 -10.76
C LEU A 92 8.08 -0.31 -9.82
N ARG A 93 9.27 -0.85 -10.13
CA ARG A 93 10.51 -0.57 -9.38
C ARG A 93 10.88 0.90 -9.49
N ASP A 94 10.73 1.51 -10.68
CA ASP A 94 11.01 2.94 -10.88
C ASP A 94 10.05 3.82 -10.08
N LEU A 95 8.77 3.43 -10.00
CA LEU A 95 7.78 4.15 -9.19
C LEU A 95 8.12 4.09 -7.69
N LEU A 96 8.64 2.96 -7.22
CA LEU A 96 8.96 2.75 -5.81
C LEU A 96 10.36 3.24 -5.43
N GLN A 97 11.16 3.70 -6.39
CA GLN A 97 12.52 4.14 -6.13
C GLN A 97 12.53 5.31 -5.13
N GLY A 98 13.28 5.17 -4.04
CA GLY A 98 13.33 6.15 -2.96
C GLY A 98 12.17 6.09 -1.96
N HIS A 99 11.27 5.10 -2.09
CA HIS A 99 10.20 4.83 -1.13
C HIS A 99 10.48 3.55 -0.34
N GLY A 100 10.81 3.71 0.94
CA GLY A 100 11.16 2.58 1.81
C GLY A 100 12.56 2.05 1.57
N GLU A 101 12.89 0.96 2.26
CA GLU A 101 14.16 0.25 2.11
C GLU A 101 14.13 -0.66 0.86
N ASP A 102 15.21 -0.69 0.09
CA ASP A 102 15.31 -1.45 -1.17
C ASP A 102 15.03 -2.96 -0.99
N CYS A 103 15.32 -3.51 0.20
CA CYS A 103 15.07 -4.92 0.55
C CYS A 103 14.04 -5.09 1.69
N GLY A 104 13.23 -4.06 1.95
CA GLY A 104 12.22 -4.10 3.00
C GLY A 104 12.79 -4.46 4.38
N ASN A 105 12.30 -5.55 4.98
CA ASN A 105 12.77 -6.02 6.30
C ASN A 105 13.93 -7.03 6.24
N THR A 106 14.48 -7.29 5.05
CA THR A 106 15.61 -8.21 4.86
C THR A 106 16.93 -7.52 5.26
N LYS A 107 17.87 -8.29 5.84
CA LYS A 107 19.21 -7.81 6.19
C LYS A 107 20.00 -7.51 4.91
N LEU A 108 20.52 -6.29 4.78
CA LEU A 108 21.33 -5.87 3.62
C LEU A 108 22.74 -6.48 3.63
N ASP A 109 23.25 -6.87 4.78
CA ASP A 109 24.56 -7.48 5.00
C ASP A 109 24.49 -9.01 5.18
N ALA A 110 23.36 -9.63 4.81
CA ALA A 110 23.21 -11.08 4.84
C ALA A 110 24.19 -11.76 3.87
N THR A 111 24.64 -12.96 4.23
CA THR A 111 25.42 -13.79 3.30
C THR A 111 24.53 -14.20 2.12
N PRO A 112 24.94 -13.94 0.85
CA PRO A 112 24.16 -14.33 -0.32
C PRO A 112 23.83 -15.82 -0.30
N LYS A 113 22.59 -16.16 -0.61
CA LYS A 113 22.15 -17.56 -0.72
C LYS A 113 22.42 -18.07 -2.14
N PRO A 114 22.80 -19.35 -2.30
CA PRO A 114 22.99 -19.93 -3.62
C PRO A 114 21.66 -19.97 -4.38
N ILE A 115 21.73 -19.78 -5.71
CA ILE A 115 20.58 -20.01 -6.59
C ILE A 115 20.21 -21.50 -6.53
N PRO A 116 18.94 -21.86 -6.28
CA PRO A 116 18.51 -23.25 -6.27
C PRO A 116 18.83 -23.96 -7.59
N SER A 117 19.35 -25.20 -7.49
CA SER A 117 19.80 -25.97 -8.65
C SER A 117 18.69 -26.36 -9.62
N ASP A 118 17.44 -26.39 -9.14
CA ASP A 118 16.24 -26.62 -9.94
C ASP A 118 15.71 -25.33 -10.60
N GLY A 119 16.35 -24.18 -10.35
CA GLY A 119 15.95 -22.88 -10.86
C GLY A 119 14.64 -22.36 -10.26
N MET A 120 14.13 -22.98 -9.18
CA MET A 120 12.85 -22.64 -8.59
C MET A 120 13.03 -21.88 -7.29
N VAL A 121 12.21 -20.86 -7.08
CA VAL A 121 12.06 -20.20 -5.78
C VAL A 121 10.80 -20.71 -5.11
N SER A 122 10.70 -20.60 -3.78
CA SER A 122 9.43 -20.82 -3.08
C SER A 122 8.99 -19.54 -2.41
N TRP A 123 7.76 -19.11 -2.70
CA TRP A 123 7.13 -17.99 -2.03
C TRP A 123 6.01 -18.46 -1.10
N GLN A 124 5.94 -17.86 0.08
CA GLN A 124 4.89 -18.12 1.07
C GLN A 124 4.53 -16.88 1.86
N ASN A 125 3.30 -16.86 2.37
CA ASN A 125 2.91 -16.02 3.49
C ASN A 125 2.49 -16.93 4.66
N PRO A 126 3.38 -17.26 5.59
CA PRO A 126 3.06 -18.19 6.67
C PRO A 126 2.10 -17.60 7.71
N ASP A 127 1.97 -16.27 7.79
CA ASP A 127 1.18 -15.60 8.83
C ASP A 127 -0.32 -15.67 8.54
N THR A 128 -0.71 -15.49 7.26
CA THR A 128 -2.12 -15.52 6.83
C THR A 128 -2.42 -16.61 5.81
N ASN A 129 -1.41 -17.41 5.43
CA ASN A 129 -1.49 -18.44 4.38
C ASN A 129 -2.00 -17.88 3.04
N GLU A 130 -1.71 -16.60 2.79
CA GLU A 130 -2.15 -15.89 1.61
C GLU A 130 -1.51 -16.44 0.34
N ARG A 131 -2.23 -16.28 -0.77
CA ARG A 131 -1.81 -16.70 -2.11
C ARG A 131 -1.06 -15.58 -2.81
N PHE A 132 -0.35 -15.88 -3.91
CA PHE A 132 0.06 -14.82 -4.83
C PHE A 132 -1.19 -14.01 -5.23
N VAL A 133 -1.14 -12.69 -5.03
CA VAL A 133 -1.95 -11.74 -5.79
C VAL A 133 -1.62 -11.74 -7.28
N PRO A 134 -2.47 -11.14 -8.14
CA PRO A 134 -2.34 -11.27 -9.58
C PRO A 134 -0.95 -10.97 -10.12
N SER A 135 -0.30 -9.85 -9.79
CA SER A 135 1.00 -9.51 -10.40
C SER A 135 2.17 -9.60 -9.41
N HIS A 136 3.29 -10.18 -9.84
CA HIS A 136 4.57 -10.15 -9.12
C HIS A 136 5.74 -10.03 -10.09
N THR A 137 6.83 -9.43 -9.61
CA THR A 137 8.13 -9.49 -10.28
C THR A 137 9.18 -9.99 -9.32
N ILE A 138 10.08 -10.84 -9.82
CA ILE A 138 11.25 -11.30 -9.07
C ILE A 138 12.48 -10.87 -9.84
N TRP A 139 13.44 -10.32 -9.12
CA TRP A 139 14.68 -9.78 -9.65
C TRP A 139 15.85 -10.48 -8.98
N LEU A 140 16.88 -10.77 -9.78
CA LEU A 140 18.22 -11.04 -9.29
C LEU A 140 19.05 -9.82 -9.65
N ASP A 141 19.45 -9.06 -8.64
CA ASP A 141 20.10 -7.76 -8.80
C ASP A 141 19.29 -6.83 -9.72
N ASP A 142 19.86 -6.43 -10.86
CA ASP A 142 19.22 -5.57 -11.85
C ASP A 142 18.57 -6.34 -13.00
N THR A 143 18.50 -7.68 -12.90
CA THR A 143 17.92 -8.55 -13.92
C THR A 143 16.56 -9.10 -13.47
N PRO A 144 15.46 -8.81 -14.19
CA PRO A 144 14.18 -9.42 -13.90
C PRO A 144 14.21 -10.90 -14.33
N VAL A 145 13.94 -11.80 -13.39
CA VAL A 145 13.90 -13.25 -13.63
C VAL A 145 12.48 -13.82 -13.61
N LEU A 146 11.52 -13.07 -13.08
CA LEU A 146 10.08 -13.33 -13.23
C LEU A 146 9.35 -12.03 -13.51
N LYS A 147 8.52 -12.02 -14.56
CA LYS A 147 7.55 -10.97 -14.84
C LYS A 147 6.22 -11.63 -15.21
N GLU A 148 5.23 -11.54 -14.31
CA GLU A 148 3.94 -12.16 -14.51
C GLU A 148 2.80 -11.29 -13.94
N GLU A 149 1.71 -11.19 -14.70
CA GLU A 149 0.54 -10.37 -14.38
C GLU A 149 -0.62 -11.17 -13.75
N ASN A 150 -0.57 -12.51 -13.81
CA ASN A 150 -1.50 -13.45 -13.17
C ASN A 150 -0.78 -14.64 -12.48
N CYS A 151 0.10 -14.35 -11.52
CA CYS A 151 0.77 -15.30 -10.64
C CYS A 151 -0.22 -16.19 -9.88
N ALA A 152 -1.38 -15.64 -9.49
CA ALA A 152 -2.44 -16.39 -8.80
C ALA A 152 -2.92 -17.60 -9.63
N GLY A 153 -3.11 -17.40 -10.94
CA GLY A 153 -3.50 -18.44 -11.88
C GLY A 153 -2.33 -19.34 -12.30
N ARG A 154 -1.15 -18.76 -12.56
CA ARG A 154 0.02 -19.53 -13.04
C ARG A 154 0.66 -20.42 -11.98
N PHE A 155 0.65 -20.02 -10.72
CA PHE A 155 1.32 -20.72 -9.62
C PHE A 155 0.33 -21.02 -8.50
N PRO A 156 -0.64 -21.94 -8.67
CA PRO A 156 -1.74 -22.14 -7.73
C PRO A 156 -1.33 -22.83 -6.41
N GLY A 157 -0.14 -23.42 -6.33
CA GLY A 157 0.34 -24.28 -5.24
C GLY A 157 0.53 -23.61 -3.86
N ASN A 158 0.92 -24.41 -2.88
CA ASN A 158 1.35 -23.96 -1.55
C ASN A 158 2.41 -24.91 -0.96
N PRO A 159 3.70 -24.53 -0.86
CA PRO A 159 4.28 -23.27 -1.35
C PRO A 159 4.18 -23.11 -2.87
N ARG A 160 4.28 -21.87 -3.32
CA ARG A 160 4.27 -21.55 -4.75
C ARG A 160 5.69 -21.63 -5.28
N LYS A 161 5.88 -22.47 -6.28
CA LYS A 161 7.14 -22.66 -7.00
C LYS A 161 7.03 -22.09 -8.41
#